data_AF-A0AAV5HQN5-F1
#
_entry.id   AF-A0AAV5HQN5-F1
#
_cell.length_a   1.000
_cell.length_b   1.000
_cell.length_c   1.000
_cell.angle_alpha   90.00
_cell.angle_beta   90.00
_cell.angle_gamma   90.00
#
_symmetry.space_group_name_H-M   'P 1'
#
loop_
_entity.id
_entity.type
_entity.pdbx_description
1 polymer ?
#
loop_
_entity_poly.entity_id
_entity_poly.type
_entity_poly.pdbx_seq_one_letter_code
_entity_poly.pdbx_strand_id
1 'polypeptide(L)'
;MQMIEWKKTGVSNLAGEISLLSGLALWITTFPRIRRKAFELFFYTHYLYIIFVVFFILHVGINYAFIMLPGFYLFLIDRCLRLLQSQQKVRLVSARVLPCNTIELNFSKSPDLCYNPKSILFVNVPGISKLQWHPFTISSSSNLEPERISVVIKTKGSWSRKLYDMVSSLSIDRLEVALEGPYGPASTHFLRHDKLVMVSGGSGITPFISIIRELLYLSKTSKCRIPKLILICAFKKSSDLTWLELIMPISDTTSGLSTLPLQIEAYITRDQAPSTDNSKQVRTVWFKPLPTDKPVSAILGPNSWLWFAAIISSSFIIFLILIGIITKYYIYPIDKNNNLYSYFAKASLYMLFICASIAATASVAVFLNRRKIVRETRQIQNMEGPTPTGTPETWFHNADREIESPPQQSFLDATNIHYGKRPDLKSKLVFP
;
A
#
# COMPACT_ATOMS: atom_id res chain seq x y z
N MET A 1 -11.25 21.65 -43.43
CA MET A 1 -10.77 20.73 -42.38
C MET A 1 -10.64 21.50 -41.05
N GLN A 2 -11.76 21.94 -40.46
CA GLN A 2 -11.75 22.79 -39.25
C GLN A 2 -11.38 22.01 -37.97
N MET A 3 -11.51 20.67 -37.98
CA MET A 3 -11.22 19.81 -36.82
C MET A 3 -9.73 19.67 -36.52
N ILE A 4 -8.84 19.87 -37.50
CA ILE A 4 -7.38 19.73 -37.34
C ILE A 4 -6.72 21.10 -37.08
N GLU A 5 -7.52 22.15 -36.97
CA GLU A 5 -7.00 23.50 -36.82
C GLU A 5 -6.41 23.72 -35.41
N TRP A 6 -5.12 24.04 -35.36
CA TRP A 6 -4.41 24.46 -34.15
C TRP A 6 -4.28 25.98 -34.12
N LYS A 7 -5.34 26.65 -33.65
CA LYS A 7 -5.37 28.12 -33.57
C LYS A 7 -4.40 28.61 -32.49
N LYS A 8 -3.69 29.72 -32.78
CA LYS A 8 -2.85 30.41 -31.79
C LYS A 8 -3.68 31.15 -30.72
N THR A 9 -4.87 31.60 -31.11
CA THR A 9 -5.80 32.34 -30.24
C THR A 9 -7.16 31.63 -30.21
N GLY A 10 -7.76 31.55 -29.02
CA GLY A 10 -9.03 30.84 -28.80
C GLY A 10 -8.88 29.32 -28.67
N VAL A 11 -10.00 28.61 -28.91
CA VAL A 11 -10.12 27.16 -28.71
C VAL A 11 -9.38 26.39 -29.81
N SER A 12 -8.52 25.45 -29.43
CA SER A 12 -7.80 24.58 -30.36
C SER A 12 -8.60 23.30 -30.62
N ASN A 13 -9.15 23.15 -31.83
CA ASN A 13 -9.99 22.00 -32.17
C ASN A 13 -9.19 20.70 -32.16
N LEU A 14 -7.97 20.71 -32.70
CA LEU A 14 -7.12 19.51 -32.72
C LEU A 14 -6.78 19.02 -31.30
N ALA A 15 -6.53 19.94 -30.36
CA ALA A 15 -6.33 19.56 -28.95
C ALA A 15 -7.60 18.96 -28.34
N GLY A 16 -8.77 19.49 -28.71
CA GLY A 16 -10.08 18.96 -28.33
C GLY A 16 -10.30 17.55 -28.84
N GLU A 17 -10.01 17.29 -30.12
CA GLU A 17 -10.14 15.96 -30.73
C GLU A 17 -9.23 14.93 -30.05
N ILE A 18 -7.97 15.28 -29.76
CA ILE A 18 -7.04 14.38 -29.05
C ILE A 18 -7.56 14.06 -27.64
N SER A 19 -8.06 15.08 -26.92
CA SER A 19 -8.68 14.89 -25.62
C SER A 19 -9.92 13.99 -25.73
N LEU A 20 -10.81 14.25 -26.70
CA LEU A 20 -12.02 13.46 -26.92
C LEU A 20 -11.72 11.98 -27.21
N LEU A 21 -10.80 11.70 -28.14
CA LEU A 21 -10.39 10.32 -28.46
C LEU A 21 -9.81 9.60 -27.24
N SER A 22 -8.97 10.29 -26.47
CA SER A 22 -8.43 9.75 -25.21
C SER A 22 -9.55 9.47 -24.21
N GLY A 23 -10.50 10.40 -24.07
CA GLY A 23 -11.68 10.26 -23.20
C GLY A 23 -12.59 9.10 -23.60
N LEU A 24 -12.83 8.90 -24.89
CA LEU A 24 -13.60 7.78 -25.41
C LEU A 24 -12.91 6.44 -25.13
N ALA A 25 -11.58 6.37 -25.33
CA ALA A 25 -10.81 5.17 -25.02
C ALA A 25 -10.88 4.83 -23.52
N LEU A 26 -10.75 5.84 -22.63
CA LEU A 26 -10.93 5.69 -21.18
C LEU A 26 -12.32 5.15 -20.85
N TRP A 27 -13.35 5.74 -21.46
CA TRP A 27 -14.74 5.37 -21.19
C TRP A 27 -15.05 3.94 -21.63
N ILE A 28 -14.67 3.55 -22.85
CA ILE A 28 -14.93 2.21 -23.38
C ILE A 28 -14.30 1.13 -22.50
N THR A 29 -13.06 1.32 -22.05
CA THR A 29 -12.37 0.26 -21.28
C THR A 29 -12.90 0.13 -19.85
N THR A 30 -13.67 1.12 -19.36
CA THR A 30 -14.35 1.04 -18.05
C THR A 30 -15.56 0.11 -18.05
N PHE A 31 -16.08 -0.30 -19.22
CA PHE A 31 -17.25 -1.18 -19.29
C PHE A 31 -17.02 -2.47 -18.48
N PRO A 32 -17.97 -2.87 -17.61
CA PRO A 32 -17.73 -3.97 -16.67
C PRO A 32 -17.38 -5.32 -17.31
N ARG A 33 -17.78 -5.56 -18.56
CA ARG A 33 -17.40 -6.77 -19.31
C ARG A 33 -15.92 -6.75 -19.70
N ILE A 34 -15.42 -5.62 -20.19
CA ILE A 34 -14.03 -5.44 -20.61
C ILE A 34 -13.13 -5.44 -19.38
N ARG A 35 -13.41 -4.59 -18.38
CA ARG A 35 -12.62 -4.49 -17.15
C ARG A 35 -12.46 -5.82 -16.41
N ARG A 36 -13.49 -6.68 -16.40
CA ARG A 36 -13.44 -7.98 -15.72
C ARG A 36 -12.71 -9.07 -16.51
N LYS A 37 -12.76 -9.05 -17.84
CA LYS A 37 -12.08 -10.04 -18.69
C LYS A 37 -10.65 -9.66 -19.05
N ALA A 38 -10.38 -8.36 -19.23
CA ALA A 38 -9.11 -7.79 -19.66
C ALA A 38 -8.72 -6.63 -18.72
N PHE A 39 -8.39 -6.96 -17.47
CA PHE A 39 -8.04 -5.95 -16.47
C PHE A 39 -6.79 -5.14 -16.87
N GLU A 40 -5.78 -5.78 -17.47
CA GLU A 40 -4.56 -5.09 -17.91
C GLU A 40 -4.85 -4.05 -19.00
N LEU A 41 -5.73 -4.37 -19.97
CA LEU A 41 -6.16 -3.41 -20.99
C LEU A 41 -6.83 -2.19 -20.34
N PHE A 42 -7.77 -2.41 -19.42
CA PHE A 42 -8.39 -1.34 -18.65
C PHE A 42 -7.34 -0.51 -17.91
N PHE A 43 -6.42 -1.15 -17.17
CA PHE A 43 -5.42 -0.49 -16.36
C PHE A 43 -4.47 0.38 -17.20
N TYR A 44 -3.94 -0.14 -18.30
CA TYR A 44 -3.00 0.60 -19.15
C TYR A 44 -3.68 1.73 -19.94
N THR A 45 -4.87 1.48 -20.48
CA THR A 45 -5.64 2.54 -21.15
C THR A 45 -6.07 3.63 -20.18
N HIS A 46 -6.26 3.31 -18.89
CA HIS A 46 -6.59 4.31 -17.89
C HIS A 46 -5.54 5.42 -17.77
N TYR A 47 -4.25 5.14 -17.99
CA TYR A 47 -3.19 6.16 -17.99
C TYR A 47 -3.37 7.25 -19.07
N LEU A 48 -4.21 7.03 -20.08
CA LEU A 48 -4.59 8.06 -21.04
C LEU A 48 -5.27 9.26 -20.38
N TYR A 49 -5.66 9.19 -19.09
CA TYR A 49 -6.12 10.35 -18.32
C TYR A 49 -5.10 11.50 -18.36
N ILE A 50 -3.79 11.21 -18.43
CA ILE A 50 -2.74 12.23 -18.51
C ILE A 50 -2.86 13.00 -19.82
N ILE A 51 -2.98 12.29 -20.94
CA ILE A 51 -3.17 12.88 -22.27
C ILE A 51 -4.50 13.64 -22.31
N PHE A 52 -5.58 13.03 -21.82
CA PHE A 52 -6.90 13.65 -21.73
C PHE A 52 -6.84 15.01 -21.02
N VAL A 53 -6.27 15.07 -19.81
CA VAL A 53 -6.22 16.30 -19.00
C VAL A 53 -5.31 17.35 -19.64
N VAL A 54 -4.11 16.98 -20.11
CA VAL A 54 -3.20 17.92 -20.75
C VAL A 54 -3.87 18.55 -21.98
N PHE A 55 -4.39 17.74 -22.89
CA PHE A 55 -5.03 18.26 -24.11
C PHE A 55 -6.36 18.95 -23.85
N PHE A 56 -7.09 18.57 -22.80
CA PHE A 56 -8.28 19.32 -22.35
C PHE A 56 -7.90 20.76 -21.94
N ILE A 57 -6.85 20.92 -21.13
CA ILE A 57 -6.38 22.25 -20.70
C ILE A 57 -5.88 23.06 -21.90
N LEU A 58 -5.21 22.43 -22.87
CA LEU A 58 -4.78 23.09 -24.10
C LEU A 58 -5.94 23.46 -25.04
N HIS A 59 -7.04 22.70 -25.01
CA HIS A 59 -8.23 22.94 -25.81
C HIS A 59 -9.02 24.15 -25.30
N VAL A 60 -9.42 24.14 -24.01
CA VAL A 60 -10.30 25.17 -23.43
C VAL A 60 -9.50 26.39 -22.92
N GLY A 61 -8.22 26.20 -22.62
CA GLY A 61 -7.36 27.21 -22.02
C GLY A 61 -7.35 27.18 -20.49
N ILE A 62 -6.27 27.71 -19.89
CA ILE A 62 -6.01 27.60 -18.45
C ILE A 62 -7.04 28.31 -17.56
N ASN A 63 -7.69 29.36 -18.07
CA ASN A 63 -8.67 30.12 -17.29
C ASN A 63 -9.86 29.23 -16.86
N TYR A 64 -10.34 28.37 -17.75
CA TYR A 64 -11.42 27.42 -17.42
C TYR A 64 -10.92 26.28 -16.54
N ALA A 65 -9.65 25.87 -16.72
CA ALA A 65 -9.01 24.88 -15.85
C ALA A 65 -8.91 25.35 -14.38
N PHE A 66 -8.93 26.67 -14.12
CA PHE A 66 -8.93 27.20 -12.76
C PHE A 66 -10.16 26.83 -11.92
N ILE A 67 -11.29 26.53 -12.57
CA ILE A 67 -12.48 26.02 -11.88
C ILE A 67 -12.18 24.64 -11.26
N MET A 68 -11.40 23.81 -11.94
CA MET A 68 -11.00 22.47 -11.48
C MET A 68 -9.69 22.47 -10.67
N LEU A 69 -9.02 23.62 -10.57
CA LEU A 69 -7.67 23.72 -10.01
C LEU A 69 -7.57 23.15 -8.59
N PRO A 70 -8.44 23.45 -7.62
CA PRO A 70 -8.26 22.94 -6.24
C PRO A 70 -8.15 21.40 -6.18
N GLY A 71 -9.06 20.69 -6.86
CA GLY A 71 -9.05 19.23 -6.89
C GLY A 71 -7.85 18.67 -7.66
N PHE A 72 -7.55 19.25 -8.83
CA PHE A 72 -6.41 18.83 -9.64
C PHE A 72 -5.07 19.07 -8.93
N TYR A 73 -4.95 20.18 -8.21
CA TYR A 73 -3.75 20.56 -7.47
C TYR A 73 -3.45 19.57 -6.34
N LEU A 74 -4.46 19.22 -5.55
CA LEU A 74 -4.31 18.20 -4.50
C LEU A 74 -3.98 16.83 -5.09
N PHE A 75 -4.60 16.46 -6.21
CA PHE A 75 -4.28 15.22 -6.92
C PHE A 75 -2.82 15.17 -7.39
N LEU A 76 -2.30 16.27 -7.93
CA LEU A 76 -0.89 16.36 -8.35
C LEU A 76 0.07 16.26 -7.15
N ILE A 77 -0.26 16.88 -6.03
CA ILE A 77 0.54 16.76 -4.79
C ILE A 77 0.58 15.30 -4.32
N ASP A 78 -0.59 14.65 -4.21
CA ASP A 78 -0.68 13.23 -3.83
C ASP A 78 0.15 12.35 -4.78
N ARG A 79 0.00 12.56 -6.10
CA ARG A 79 0.76 11.82 -7.12
C ARG A 79 2.26 12.04 -7.01
N CYS A 80 2.70 13.28 -6.77
CA CYS A 80 4.12 13.63 -6.64
C CYS A 80 4.72 12.97 -5.39
N LEU A 81 4.02 13.03 -4.25
CA LEU A 81 4.47 12.37 -3.03
C LEU A 81 4.56 10.86 -3.20
N ARG A 82 3.55 10.21 -3.78
CA ARG A 82 3.62 8.77 -4.09
C ARG A 82 4.81 8.43 -4.98
N LEU A 83 5.07 9.23 -6.02
CA LEU A 83 6.23 9.05 -6.90
C LEU A 83 7.56 9.14 -6.14
N LEU A 84 7.70 10.08 -5.20
CA LEU A 84 8.89 10.24 -4.37
C LEU A 84 9.07 9.07 -3.38
N GLN A 85 7.96 8.52 -2.86
CA GLN A 85 7.99 7.34 -2.00
C GLN A 85 8.39 6.09 -2.81
N SER A 86 7.79 5.91 -3.98
CA SER A 86 7.95 4.71 -4.82
C SER A 86 9.36 4.53 -5.39
N GLN A 87 10.20 5.59 -5.41
CA GLN A 87 11.59 5.47 -5.85
C GLN A 87 12.44 4.61 -4.91
N GLN A 88 11.99 4.38 -3.66
CA GLN A 88 12.77 3.61 -2.70
C GLN A 88 12.55 2.10 -2.87
N LYS A 89 13.65 1.37 -3.00
CA LYS A 89 13.65 -0.09 -2.85
C LYS A 89 13.64 -0.44 -1.37
N VAL A 90 12.76 -1.36 -1.02
CA VAL A 90 12.58 -1.78 0.37
C VAL A 90 13.29 -3.09 0.62
N ARG A 91 13.92 -3.19 1.80
CA ARG A 91 14.50 -4.42 2.30
C ARG A 91 13.42 -5.48 2.58
N LEU A 92 13.32 -6.46 1.70
CA LEU A 92 12.57 -7.69 1.93
C LEU A 92 13.40 -8.61 2.85
N VAL A 93 12.82 -9.06 3.96
CA VAL A 93 13.50 -9.89 4.96
C VAL A 93 13.23 -11.36 4.68
N SER A 94 11.97 -11.73 4.51
CA SER A 94 11.57 -13.12 4.25
C SER A 94 10.24 -13.20 3.52
N ALA A 95 10.01 -14.34 2.88
CA ALA A 95 8.72 -14.72 2.30
C ALA A 95 8.30 -16.09 2.83
N ARG A 96 7.09 -16.22 3.39
CA ARG A 96 6.49 -17.53 3.65
C ARG A 96 5.64 -17.93 2.46
N VAL A 97 5.86 -19.12 1.93
CA VAL A 97 5.08 -19.74 0.87
C VAL A 97 4.12 -20.74 1.50
N LEU A 98 2.83 -20.51 1.30
CA LEU A 98 1.77 -21.34 1.83
C LEU A 98 1.22 -22.27 0.73
N PRO A 99 0.84 -23.51 1.08
CA PRO A 99 0.29 -24.51 0.15
C PRO A 99 -0.96 -24.06 -0.62
N CYS A 100 -1.70 -23.08 -0.09
CA CYS A 100 -2.91 -22.53 -0.70
C CYS A 100 -2.64 -21.44 -1.76
N ASN A 101 -1.53 -21.55 -2.49
CA ASN A 101 -1.05 -20.57 -3.48
C ASN A 101 -1.03 -19.14 -2.93
N THR A 102 -0.53 -19.00 -1.71
CA THR A 102 -0.50 -17.73 -0.98
C THR A 102 0.93 -17.48 -0.51
N ILE A 103 1.36 -16.22 -0.52
CA ILE A 103 2.64 -15.82 0.05
C ILE A 103 2.45 -14.72 1.11
N GLU A 104 3.20 -14.80 2.21
CA GLU A 104 3.38 -13.68 3.16
C GLU A 104 4.75 -13.07 2.90
N LEU A 105 4.80 -11.80 2.50
CA LEU A 105 6.05 -11.05 2.34
C LEU A 105 6.29 -10.21 3.60
N ASN A 106 7.49 -10.29 4.16
CA ASN A 106 7.91 -9.57 5.37
C ASN A 106 8.99 -8.57 5.01
N PHE A 107 8.71 -7.29 5.21
CA PHE A 107 9.64 -6.19 4.95
C PHE A 107 10.20 -5.63 6.26
N SER A 108 11.41 -5.09 6.20
CA SER A 108 11.98 -4.33 7.32
C SER A 108 11.26 -2.99 7.45
N LYS A 109 10.93 -2.60 8.68
CA LYS A 109 10.18 -1.40 9.04
C LYS A 109 11.03 -0.46 9.88
N SER A 110 10.97 0.85 9.62
CA SER A 110 11.59 1.84 10.50
C SER A 110 10.81 1.96 11.81
N PRO A 111 11.47 2.14 12.98
CA PRO A 111 10.79 2.27 14.27
C PRO A 111 9.73 3.40 14.31
N ASP A 112 9.99 4.50 13.60
CA ASP A 112 9.08 5.66 13.54
C ASP A 112 7.80 5.40 12.74
N LEU A 113 7.73 4.29 12.00
CA LEU A 113 6.57 3.96 11.18
C LEU A 113 5.52 3.24 12.00
N CYS A 114 4.55 4.01 12.48
CA CYS A 114 3.35 3.49 13.12
C CYS A 114 2.21 3.34 12.11
N TYR A 115 1.44 2.25 12.22
CA TYR A 115 0.23 2.03 11.43
C TYR A 115 -0.81 1.27 12.23
N ASN A 116 -2.08 1.52 11.92
CA ASN A 116 -3.20 0.87 12.58
C ASN A 116 -3.59 -0.44 11.87
N PRO A 117 -4.22 -1.40 12.58
CA PRO A 117 -4.81 -2.56 11.93
C PRO A 117 -5.80 -2.16 10.82
N LYS A 118 -5.93 -3.02 9.81
CA LYS A 118 -6.68 -2.80 8.55
C LYS A 118 -6.00 -1.83 7.56
N SER A 119 -4.78 -1.38 7.85
CA SER A 119 -4.02 -0.59 6.88
C SER A 119 -3.67 -1.40 5.62
N ILE A 120 -3.49 -0.71 4.51
CA ILE A 120 -3.20 -1.23 3.18
C ILE A 120 -1.85 -0.68 2.73
N LEU A 121 -1.08 -1.53 2.07
CA LEU A 121 0.19 -1.20 1.44
C LEU A 121 0.08 -1.47 -0.06
N PHE A 122 0.54 -0.55 -0.89
CA PHE A 122 0.68 -0.83 -2.32
C PHE A 122 2.06 -1.41 -2.59
N VAL A 123 2.08 -2.53 -3.31
CA VAL A 123 3.29 -3.28 -3.61
C VAL A 123 3.54 -3.23 -5.12
N ASN A 124 4.77 -2.89 -5.49
CA ASN A 124 5.29 -3.01 -6.84
C ASN A 124 6.51 -3.93 -6.85
N VAL A 125 6.54 -4.85 -7.81
CA VAL A 125 7.66 -5.75 -8.08
C VAL A 125 8.14 -5.45 -9.51
N PRO A 126 9.19 -4.62 -9.68
CA PRO A 126 9.66 -4.19 -11.00
C PRO A 126 10.05 -5.33 -11.93
N GLY A 127 10.52 -6.45 -11.37
CA GLY A 127 10.85 -7.66 -12.13
C GLY A 127 9.65 -8.33 -12.81
N ILE A 128 8.42 -8.03 -12.36
CA ILE A 128 7.18 -8.50 -12.99
C ILE A 128 6.58 -7.39 -13.86
N SER A 129 6.46 -6.19 -13.31
CA SER A 129 5.93 -5.02 -14.02
C SER A 129 6.38 -3.72 -13.34
N LYS A 130 6.89 -2.78 -14.14
CA LYS A 130 7.36 -1.47 -13.64
C LYS A 130 6.23 -0.51 -13.28
N LEU A 131 5.02 -0.73 -13.80
CA LEU A 131 3.90 0.20 -13.67
C LEU A 131 2.76 -0.32 -12.77
N GLN A 132 2.70 -1.63 -12.52
CA GLN A 132 1.60 -2.21 -11.75
C GLN A 132 1.85 -2.09 -10.24
N TRP A 133 0.97 -1.35 -9.58
CA TRP A 133 0.90 -1.23 -8.13
C TRP A 133 -0.35 -1.92 -7.63
N HIS A 134 -0.20 -2.85 -6.69
CA HIS A 134 -1.31 -3.65 -6.16
C HIS A 134 -1.51 -3.41 -4.67
N PRO A 135 -2.73 -3.06 -4.22
CA PRO A 135 -3.02 -2.88 -2.81
C PRO A 135 -3.18 -4.22 -2.10
N PHE A 136 -2.51 -4.37 -0.95
CA PHE A 136 -2.65 -5.51 -0.06
C PHE A 136 -2.83 -5.03 1.38
N THR A 137 -3.75 -5.67 2.09
CA THR A 137 -3.92 -5.43 3.53
C THR A 137 -2.71 -5.94 4.29
N ILE A 138 -2.24 -5.14 5.23
CA ILE A 138 -1.14 -5.50 6.14
C ILE A 138 -1.65 -6.55 7.13
N SER A 139 -0.92 -7.66 7.27
CA SER A 139 -1.21 -8.73 8.24
C SER A 139 -0.56 -8.50 9.59
N SER A 140 0.58 -7.83 9.64
CA SER A 140 1.31 -7.55 10.87
C SER A 140 0.64 -6.50 11.76
N SER A 141 1.06 -6.43 13.04
CA SER A 141 0.75 -5.31 13.93
C SER A 141 1.98 -4.43 14.10
N SER A 142 1.78 -3.11 14.09
CA SER A 142 2.90 -2.18 14.27
C SER A 142 3.56 -2.28 15.65
N ASN A 143 2.79 -2.66 16.67
CA ASN A 143 3.23 -2.72 18.05
C ASN A 143 3.84 -4.09 18.40
N LEU A 144 3.21 -5.18 17.91
CA LEU A 144 3.74 -6.53 18.12
C LEU A 144 5.04 -6.76 17.34
N GLU A 145 5.13 -6.22 16.12
CA GLU A 145 6.26 -6.38 15.20
C GLU A 145 6.90 -5.00 14.91
N PRO A 146 7.71 -4.46 15.84
CA PRO A 146 8.24 -3.09 15.75
C PRO A 146 9.23 -2.89 14.60
N GLU A 147 9.87 -3.95 14.10
CA GLU A 147 10.87 -3.88 13.02
C GLU A 147 10.41 -4.51 11.71
N ARG A 148 9.17 -5.03 11.65
CA ARG A 148 8.64 -5.73 10.48
C ARG A 148 7.27 -5.23 10.06
N ILE A 149 7.02 -5.30 8.77
CA ILE A 149 5.69 -5.08 8.18
C ILE A 149 5.44 -6.16 7.15
N SER A 150 4.28 -6.80 7.25
CA SER A 150 3.96 -8.01 6.49
C SER A 150 2.68 -7.86 5.70
N VAL A 151 2.68 -8.39 4.49
CA VAL A 151 1.49 -8.42 3.61
C VAL A 151 1.29 -9.83 3.09
N VAL A 152 0.03 -10.22 2.95
CA VAL A 152 -0.32 -11.56 2.46
C VAL A 152 -1.01 -11.45 1.11
N ILE A 153 -0.47 -12.17 0.13
CA ILE A 153 -0.86 -12.12 -1.27
C ILE A 153 -1.38 -13.49 -1.69
N LYS A 154 -2.68 -13.58 -2.00
CA LYS A 154 -3.28 -14.79 -2.60
C LYS A 154 -3.19 -14.74 -4.12
N THR A 155 -2.80 -15.85 -4.73
CA THR A 155 -2.74 -15.96 -6.19
C THR A 155 -4.14 -15.91 -6.80
N LYS A 156 -4.46 -14.81 -7.49
CA LYS A 156 -5.75 -14.60 -8.20
C LYS A 156 -5.63 -14.13 -9.64
N GLY A 157 -4.55 -13.42 -9.99
CA GLY A 157 -4.29 -12.89 -11.33
C GLY A 157 -2.90 -13.21 -11.87
N SER A 158 -2.61 -12.75 -13.09
CA SER A 158 -1.33 -12.92 -13.79
C SER A 158 -0.15 -12.43 -12.94
N TRP A 159 -0.24 -11.21 -12.42
CA TRP A 159 0.81 -10.60 -11.59
C TRP A 159 1.10 -11.41 -10.33
N SER A 160 0.08 -11.75 -9.55
CA SER A 160 0.24 -12.52 -8.31
C SER A 160 0.75 -13.94 -8.55
N ARG A 161 0.41 -14.54 -9.70
CA ARG A 161 0.88 -15.88 -10.07
C ARG A 161 2.37 -15.85 -10.41
N LYS A 162 2.79 -14.90 -11.26
CA LYS A 162 4.21 -14.69 -11.57
C LYS A 162 5.04 -14.47 -10.30
N LEU A 163 4.50 -13.72 -9.34
CA LEU A 163 5.14 -13.50 -8.05
C LEU A 163 5.25 -14.78 -7.23
N TYR A 164 4.17 -15.55 -7.14
CA TYR A 164 4.16 -16.85 -6.45
C TYR A 164 5.17 -17.82 -7.07
N ASP A 165 5.18 -17.93 -8.40
CA ASP A 165 6.06 -18.83 -9.14
C ASP A 165 7.54 -18.44 -8.96
N MET A 166 7.86 -17.12 -9.00
CA MET A 166 9.19 -16.59 -8.67
C MET A 166 9.67 -17.04 -7.28
N VAL A 167 8.86 -16.76 -6.25
CA VAL A 167 9.28 -17.01 -4.86
C VAL A 167 9.34 -18.51 -4.57
N SER A 168 8.48 -19.30 -5.23
CA SER A 168 8.42 -20.75 -5.03
C SER A 168 9.54 -21.51 -5.74
N SER A 169 10.17 -20.95 -6.78
CA SER A 169 11.18 -21.65 -7.59
C SER A 169 12.57 -21.76 -6.95
N LEU A 170 12.80 -21.17 -5.77
CA LEU A 170 14.03 -21.25 -4.94
C LEU A 170 15.33 -20.76 -5.57
N SER A 171 15.30 -20.40 -6.85
CA SER A 171 16.42 -19.89 -7.62
C SER A 171 16.66 -18.38 -7.43
N ILE A 172 15.96 -17.77 -6.47
CA ILE A 172 15.94 -16.31 -6.31
C ILE A 172 16.59 -15.93 -4.99
N ASP A 173 17.85 -15.53 -5.07
CA ASP A 173 18.56 -14.89 -3.96
C ASP A 173 17.99 -13.50 -3.63
N ARG A 174 17.26 -12.88 -4.58
CA ARG A 174 16.83 -11.48 -4.48
C ARG A 174 15.53 -11.17 -5.22
N LEU A 175 14.61 -10.52 -4.51
CA LEU A 175 13.39 -9.94 -5.09
C LEU A 175 13.34 -8.44 -4.82
N GLU A 176 13.43 -7.62 -5.87
CA GLU A 176 13.27 -6.18 -5.74
C GLU A 176 11.80 -5.80 -5.54
N VAL A 177 11.53 -5.04 -4.48
CA VAL A 177 10.18 -4.56 -4.15
C VAL A 177 10.21 -3.07 -3.82
N ALA A 178 9.23 -2.33 -4.34
CA ALA A 178 8.94 -0.95 -3.97
C ALA A 178 7.55 -0.87 -3.34
N LEU A 179 7.38 0.02 -2.36
CA LEU A 179 6.17 0.11 -1.54
C LEU A 179 5.66 1.56 -1.46
N GLU A 180 4.33 1.71 -1.45
CA GLU A 180 3.65 2.98 -1.09
C GLU A 180 2.68 2.74 0.08
N GLY A 181 2.58 3.71 0.98
CA GLY A 181 1.79 3.61 2.21
C GLY A 181 2.66 3.50 3.47
N PRO A 182 2.14 2.95 4.57
CA PRO A 182 0.82 2.35 4.76
C PRO A 182 -0.34 3.37 4.74
N TYR A 183 -1.49 2.99 4.20
CA TYR A 183 -2.72 3.77 4.17
C TYR A 183 -3.79 3.07 5.01
N GLY A 184 -4.31 3.73 6.03
CA GLY A 184 -5.25 3.10 6.94
C GLY A 184 -6.08 4.08 7.74
N PRO A 185 -6.97 3.56 8.60
CA PRO A 185 -7.75 4.41 9.48
C PRO A 185 -6.85 5.15 10.48
N ALA A 186 -7.24 6.36 10.87
CA ALA A 186 -6.50 7.15 11.85
C ALA A 186 -6.47 6.51 13.25
N SER A 187 -7.51 5.75 13.59
CA SER A 187 -7.61 5.02 14.85
C SER A 187 -8.42 3.74 14.69
N THR A 188 -8.27 2.84 15.65
CA THR A 188 -9.13 1.67 15.79
C THR A 188 -9.74 1.62 17.18
N HIS A 189 -11.00 1.20 17.25
CA HIS A 189 -11.79 1.25 18.48
C HIS A 189 -12.26 -0.15 18.90
N PHE A 190 -11.38 -1.14 18.76
CA PHE A 190 -11.68 -2.54 19.09
C PHE A 190 -11.99 -2.72 20.58
N LEU A 191 -11.26 -2.02 21.45
CA LEU A 191 -11.40 -2.09 22.91
C LEU A 191 -12.69 -1.46 23.47
N ARG A 192 -13.49 -0.77 22.64
CA ARG A 192 -14.77 -0.17 23.09
C ARG A 192 -15.89 -1.21 23.28
N HIS A 193 -15.67 -2.45 22.86
CA HIS A 193 -16.69 -3.49 22.85
C HIS A 193 -16.27 -4.61 23.81
N ASP A 194 -17.23 -5.29 24.43
CA ASP A 194 -16.97 -6.47 25.28
C ASP A 194 -16.74 -7.75 24.46
N LYS A 195 -17.28 -7.80 23.23
CA LYS A 195 -17.15 -8.93 22.31
C LYS A 195 -16.92 -8.42 20.89
N LEU A 196 -16.01 -9.08 20.16
CA LEU A 196 -15.75 -8.82 18.74
C LEU A 196 -16.02 -10.09 17.94
N VAL A 197 -17.01 -10.03 17.05
CA VAL A 197 -17.28 -11.10 16.07
C VAL A 197 -16.74 -10.69 14.71
N MET A 198 -15.78 -11.45 14.22
CA MET A 198 -15.07 -11.22 12.97
C MET A 198 -15.49 -12.28 11.96
N VAL A 199 -16.17 -11.87 10.89
CA VAL A 199 -16.64 -12.79 9.83
C VAL A 199 -15.80 -12.58 8.57
N SER A 200 -15.14 -13.63 8.09
CA SER A 200 -14.23 -13.57 6.94
C SER A 200 -14.52 -14.65 5.90
N GLY A 201 -14.20 -14.35 4.64
CA GLY A 201 -14.25 -15.29 3.53
C GLY A 201 -12.93 -15.34 2.77
N GLY A 202 -12.28 -16.51 2.74
CA GLY A 202 -10.99 -16.72 2.07
C GLY A 202 -9.92 -15.71 2.49
N SER A 203 -9.32 -15.03 1.51
CA SER A 203 -8.29 -14.00 1.76
C SER A 203 -8.81 -12.75 2.51
N GLY A 204 -10.12 -12.64 2.78
CA GLY A 204 -10.69 -11.58 3.61
C GLY A 204 -10.33 -11.68 5.10
N ILE A 205 -9.61 -12.73 5.51
CA ILE A 205 -9.13 -12.92 6.89
C ILE A 205 -7.96 -11.99 7.26
N THR A 206 -7.18 -11.51 6.28
CA THR A 206 -5.98 -10.68 6.49
C THR A 206 -6.16 -9.49 7.46
N PRO A 207 -7.19 -8.63 7.33
CA PRO A 207 -7.39 -7.54 8.30
C PRO A 207 -7.62 -8.04 9.72
N PHE A 208 -8.28 -9.19 9.91
CA PHE A 208 -8.53 -9.77 11.23
C PHE A 208 -7.27 -10.36 11.85
N ILE A 209 -6.33 -10.88 11.05
CA ILE A 209 -5.01 -11.27 11.53
C ILE A 209 -4.30 -10.07 12.18
N SER A 210 -4.29 -8.92 11.50
CA SER A 210 -3.68 -7.69 12.05
C SER A 210 -4.36 -7.21 13.34
N ILE A 211 -5.70 -7.35 13.42
CA ILE A 211 -6.47 -7.02 14.64
C ILE A 211 -6.12 -7.97 15.78
N ILE A 212 -6.07 -9.28 15.52
CA ILE A 212 -5.73 -10.28 16.54
C ILE A 212 -4.31 -10.05 17.06
N ARG A 213 -3.33 -9.80 16.17
CA ARG A 213 -1.95 -9.48 16.55
C ARG A 213 -1.85 -8.21 17.41
N GLU A 214 -2.64 -7.19 17.11
CA GLU A 214 -2.70 -5.98 17.94
C GLU A 214 -3.29 -6.27 19.33
N LEU A 215 -4.37 -7.04 19.40
CA LEU A 215 -4.98 -7.42 20.68
C LEU A 215 -4.09 -8.35 21.51
N LEU A 216 -3.28 -9.20 20.86
CA LEU A 216 -2.23 -10.00 21.51
C LEU A 216 -1.14 -9.13 22.11
N TYR A 217 -0.72 -8.06 21.43
CA TYR A 217 0.21 -7.10 22.02
C TYR A 217 -0.42 -6.41 23.25
N LEU A 218 -1.65 -5.94 23.11
CA LEU A 218 -2.36 -5.28 24.20
C LEU A 218 -2.60 -6.21 25.40
N SER A 219 -2.77 -7.53 25.20
CA SER A 219 -2.90 -8.49 26.31
C SER A 219 -1.64 -8.64 27.13
N LYS A 220 -0.49 -8.56 26.47
CA LYS A 220 0.83 -8.67 27.12
C LYS A 220 1.22 -7.37 27.81
N THR A 221 0.96 -6.22 27.19
CA THR A 221 1.51 -4.93 27.63
C THR A 221 0.54 -4.08 28.45
N SER A 222 -0.77 -4.24 28.26
CA SER A 222 -1.78 -3.42 28.92
C SER A 222 -2.65 -4.23 29.87
N LYS A 223 -3.02 -3.64 31.03
CA LYS A 223 -4.04 -4.20 31.94
C LYS A 223 -5.47 -3.96 31.43
N CYS A 224 -5.65 -3.61 30.16
CA CYS A 224 -6.95 -3.31 29.60
C CYS A 224 -7.78 -4.57 29.45
N ARG A 225 -9.09 -4.45 29.70
CA ARG A 225 -10.04 -5.55 29.47
C ARG A 225 -10.11 -5.84 27.98
N ILE A 226 -9.78 -7.06 27.59
CA ILE A 226 -9.81 -7.48 26.19
C ILE A 226 -11.19 -8.05 25.84
N PRO A 227 -11.76 -7.67 24.68
CA PRO A 227 -13.00 -8.27 24.21
C PRO A 227 -12.86 -9.77 23.99
N LYS A 228 -13.93 -10.53 24.25
CA LYS A 228 -14.00 -11.92 23.77
C LYS A 228 -14.02 -11.93 22.24
N LEU A 229 -13.16 -12.75 21.63
CA LEU A 229 -12.98 -12.77 20.17
C LEU A 229 -13.61 -14.03 19.59
N ILE A 230 -14.48 -13.84 18.60
CA ILE A 230 -15.04 -14.94 17.81
C ILE A 230 -14.68 -14.68 16.35
N LEU A 231 -13.83 -15.54 15.78
CA LEU A 231 -13.46 -15.49 14.37
C LEU A 231 -14.21 -16.58 13.61
N ILE A 232 -15.17 -16.17 12.79
CA ILE A 232 -15.90 -17.05 11.87
C ILE A 232 -15.25 -16.91 10.49
N CYS A 233 -14.59 -17.95 10.01
CA CYS A 233 -13.92 -17.94 8.70
C CYS A 233 -14.50 -19.00 7.77
N ALA A 234 -14.78 -18.59 6.53
CA ALA A 234 -15.27 -19.49 5.49
C ALA A 234 -14.21 -19.66 4.38
N PHE A 235 -13.80 -20.89 4.16
CA PHE A 235 -12.83 -21.29 3.15
C PHE A 235 -13.47 -22.19 2.09
N LYS A 236 -12.89 -22.18 0.88
CA LYS A 236 -13.38 -23.06 -0.20
C LYS A 236 -12.84 -24.47 -0.03
N LYS A 237 -11.55 -24.60 0.24
CA LYS A 237 -10.82 -25.88 0.35
C LYS A 237 -10.13 -26.00 1.70
N SER A 238 -9.81 -27.21 2.12
CA SER A 238 -9.02 -27.52 3.33
C SER A 238 -7.64 -26.87 3.30
N SER A 239 -6.99 -26.79 2.13
CA SER A 239 -5.66 -26.18 2.01
C SER A 239 -5.64 -24.70 2.42
N ASP A 240 -6.77 -23.99 2.28
CA ASP A 240 -6.92 -22.61 2.72
C ASP A 240 -6.93 -22.46 4.26
N LEU A 241 -7.05 -23.55 5.04
CA LEU A 241 -6.91 -23.50 6.50
C LEU A 241 -5.53 -23.00 6.95
N THR A 242 -4.51 -23.17 6.11
CA THR A 242 -3.14 -22.66 6.36
C THR A 242 -3.08 -21.15 6.58
N TRP A 243 -4.13 -20.39 6.19
CA TRP A 243 -4.26 -18.98 6.55
C TRP A 243 -4.35 -18.75 8.07
N LEU A 244 -4.84 -19.72 8.82
CA LEU A 244 -4.92 -19.65 10.28
C LEU A 244 -3.53 -19.66 10.93
N GLU A 245 -2.55 -20.32 10.32
CA GLU A 245 -1.14 -20.32 10.74
C GLU A 245 -0.46 -18.95 10.57
N LEU A 246 -1.09 -18.03 9.82
CA LEU A 246 -0.65 -16.64 9.69
C LEU A 246 -1.11 -15.76 10.85
N ILE A 247 -2.00 -16.23 11.74
CA ILE A 247 -2.39 -15.45 12.92
C ILE A 247 -1.17 -15.14 13.78
N MET A 248 -0.28 -16.13 13.95
CA MET A 248 0.98 -15.96 14.66
C MET A 248 2.08 -15.44 13.72
N PRO A 249 2.91 -14.49 14.20
CA PRO A 249 4.07 -14.02 13.45
C PRO A 249 5.15 -15.11 13.42
N ILE A 250 6.12 -14.96 12.51
CA ILE A 250 7.22 -15.94 12.30
C ILE A 250 8.08 -16.13 13.55
N SER A 251 8.20 -15.09 14.38
CA SER A 251 9.15 -15.03 15.50
C SER A 251 8.61 -15.50 16.85
N ASP A 252 7.28 -15.58 17.04
CA ASP A 252 6.70 -15.98 18.33
C ASP A 252 6.28 -17.45 18.30
N THR A 253 6.89 -18.24 19.18
CA THR A 253 6.35 -19.52 19.61
C THR A 253 4.99 -19.32 20.27
N THR A 254 4.13 -20.33 20.15
CA THR A 254 2.68 -20.38 20.47
C THR A 254 2.27 -20.04 21.91
N SER A 255 3.19 -19.57 22.76
CA SER A 255 2.98 -19.25 24.18
C SER A 255 2.03 -18.06 24.42
N GLY A 256 1.85 -17.16 23.45
CA GLY A 256 1.01 -15.97 23.60
C GLY A 256 -0.50 -16.21 23.47
N LEU A 257 -0.92 -17.28 22.79
CA LEU A 257 -2.34 -17.47 22.44
C LEU A 257 -3.22 -17.85 23.65
N SER A 258 -2.64 -18.52 24.65
CA SER A 258 -3.34 -18.90 25.89
C SER A 258 -3.88 -17.70 26.67
N THR A 259 -3.32 -16.50 26.45
CA THR A 259 -3.74 -15.26 27.13
C THR A 259 -4.95 -14.60 26.48
N LEU A 260 -5.30 -14.97 25.24
CA LEU A 260 -6.35 -14.31 24.47
C LEU A 260 -7.59 -15.21 24.41
N PRO A 261 -8.78 -14.74 24.83
CA PRO A 261 -10.03 -15.48 24.72
C PRO A 261 -10.53 -15.50 23.26
N LEU A 262 -9.82 -16.23 22.40
CA LEU A 262 -10.09 -16.37 20.97
C LEU A 262 -10.75 -17.72 20.66
N GLN A 263 -11.94 -17.67 20.09
CA GLN A 263 -12.65 -18.81 19.53
C GLN A 263 -12.62 -18.71 18.00
N ILE A 264 -12.13 -19.76 17.33
CA ILE A 264 -12.09 -19.81 15.86
C ILE A 264 -13.08 -20.86 15.38
N GLU A 265 -13.93 -20.46 14.43
CA GLU A 265 -14.87 -21.33 13.74
C GLU A 265 -14.58 -21.33 12.24
N ALA A 266 -13.93 -22.40 11.77
CA ALA A 266 -13.51 -22.54 10.39
C ALA A 266 -14.47 -23.43 9.61
N TYR A 267 -15.09 -22.86 8.57
CA TYR A 267 -16.05 -23.53 7.70
C TYR A 267 -15.44 -23.82 6.34
N ILE A 268 -15.35 -25.10 5.97
CA ILE A 268 -14.87 -25.53 4.66
C ILE A 268 -16.09 -25.89 3.81
N THR A 269 -16.28 -25.12 2.74
CA THR A 269 -17.55 -25.10 2.01
C THR A 269 -17.63 -26.06 0.83
N ARG A 270 -16.49 -26.60 0.33
CA ARG A 270 -16.47 -27.55 -0.78
C ARG A 270 -16.00 -28.95 -0.38
N ASP A 271 -15.00 -29.03 0.48
CA ASP A 271 -14.43 -30.31 0.90
C ASP A 271 -15.27 -30.90 2.03
N GLN A 272 -15.59 -32.18 1.93
CA GLN A 272 -16.44 -32.92 2.89
C GLN A 272 -15.62 -33.60 4.00
N ALA A 273 -14.32 -33.77 3.78
CA ALA A 273 -13.38 -34.40 4.69
C ALA A 273 -12.00 -33.72 4.58
N PRO A 274 -11.09 -33.94 5.55
CA PRO A 274 -9.72 -33.45 5.45
C PRO A 274 -9.04 -34.01 4.20
N SER A 275 -8.35 -33.16 3.45
CA SER A 275 -7.53 -33.63 2.32
C SER A 275 -6.31 -34.39 2.85
N THR A 276 -6.06 -35.60 2.33
CA THR A 276 -4.88 -36.43 2.63
C THR A 276 -3.56 -35.86 2.10
N ASP A 277 -3.61 -34.77 1.33
CA ASP A 277 -2.46 -34.09 0.74
C ASP A 277 -1.77 -33.17 1.77
N ASN A 278 -1.29 -33.76 2.87
CA ASN A 278 -0.51 -33.11 3.93
C ASN A 278 0.96 -32.81 3.50
N SER A 279 1.27 -32.90 2.20
CA SER A 279 2.65 -32.97 1.71
C SER A 279 3.36 -31.63 1.58
N LYS A 280 2.65 -30.50 1.73
CA LYS A 280 3.25 -29.16 1.60
C LYS A 280 3.12 -28.43 2.92
N GLN A 281 4.22 -28.35 3.65
CA GLN A 281 4.33 -27.52 4.84
C GLN A 281 4.58 -26.06 4.42
N VAL A 282 4.27 -25.12 5.31
CA VAL A 282 4.62 -23.70 5.09
C VAL A 282 6.13 -23.58 5.03
N ARG A 283 6.62 -23.03 3.92
CA ARG A 283 8.04 -22.85 3.67
C ARG A 283 8.43 -21.40 3.84
N THR A 284 9.51 -21.12 4.57
CA THR A 284 10.06 -19.77 4.67
C THR A 284 11.30 -19.63 3.80
N VAL A 285 11.35 -18.59 2.97
CA VAL A 285 12.51 -18.19 2.16
C VAL A 285 13.07 -16.90 2.76
N TRP A 286 14.36 -16.86 3.03
CA TRP A 286 15.06 -15.69 3.57
C TRP A 286 15.85 -14.99 2.47
N PHE A 287 15.85 -13.66 2.48
CA PHE A 287 16.54 -12.86 1.46
C PHE A 287 17.77 -12.16 2.04
N LYS A 288 18.84 -12.10 1.24
CA LYS A 288 20.07 -11.39 1.62
C LYS A 288 19.85 -9.87 1.55
N PRO A 289 20.24 -9.09 2.58
CA PRO A 289 20.10 -7.65 2.55
C PRO A 289 21.13 -6.99 1.62
N LEU A 290 20.72 -5.95 0.88
CA LEU A 290 21.62 -5.11 0.10
C LEU A 290 21.81 -3.75 0.78
N PRO A 291 23.01 -3.12 0.76
CA PRO A 291 23.24 -1.80 1.37
C PRO A 291 22.36 -0.67 0.83
N THR A 292 21.83 -0.82 -0.39
CA THR A 292 20.92 0.16 -1.02
C THR A 292 19.48 0.03 -0.55
N ASP A 293 19.11 -1.11 0.03
CA ASP A 293 17.74 -1.37 0.45
C ASP A 293 17.43 -0.62 1.74
N LYS A 294 16.30 0.09 1.76
CA LYS A 294 15.89 0.90 2.91
C LYS A 294 14.74 0.21 3.66
N PRO A 295 14.63 0.41 4.98
CA PRO A 295 13.42 0.01 5.69
C PRO A 295 12.21 0.81 5.19
N VAL A 296 11.02 0.23 5.29
CA VAL A 296 9.77 0.93 5.03
C VAL A 296 9.65 2.09 6.00
N SER A 297 9.43 3.28 5.47
CA SER A 297 9.30 4.52 6.24
C SER A 297 8.15 5.37 5.70
N ALA A 298 7.57 6.19 6.57
CA ALA A 298 6.56 7.16 6.18
C ALA A 298 7.22 8.27 5.34
N ILE A 299 6.58 8.67 4.24
CA ILE A 299 7.11 9.73 3.36
C ILE A 299 7.32 11.06 4.08
N LEU A 300 6.34 11.50 4.88
CA LEU A 300 6.34 12.78 5.60
C LEU A 300 6.47 12.62 7.13
N GLY A 301 6.75 11.40 7.62
CA GLY A 301 6.92 11.14 9.04
C GLY A 301 5.64 11.28 9.89
N PRO A 302 5.76 11.34 11.23
CA PRO A 302 4.62 11.36 12.15
C PRO A 302 3.76 12.63 12.04
N ASN A 303 4.37 13.81 11.83
CA ASN A 303 3.65 15.07 11.64
C ASN A 303 3.25 15.31 10.18
N SER A 304 2.77 14.27 9.52
CA SER A 304 2.47 14.29 8.08
C SER A 304 1.51 15.41 7.69
N TRP A 305 0.49 15.70 8.50
CA TRP A 305 -0.49 16.74 8.21
C TRP A 305 0.10 18.16 8.14
N LEU A 306 1.06 18.49 9.03
CA LEU A 306 1.76 19.78 8.98
C LEU A 306 2.61 19.91 7.72
N TRP A 307 3.30 18.84 7.34
CA TRP A 307 4.04 18.81 6.07
C TRP A 307 3.12 18.93 4.86
N PHE A 308 1.96 18.27 4.86
CA PHE A 308 0.96 18.45 3.81
C PHE A 308 0.49 19.90 3.71
N ALA A 309 0.13 20.52 4.84
CA ALA A 309 -0.27 21.92 4.87
C ALA A 309 0.84 22.85 4.36
N ALA A 310 2.09 22.60 4.76
CA ALA A 310 3.25 23.35 4.30
C ALA A 310 3.50 23.18 2.79
N ILE A 311 3.42 21.96 2.25
CA ILE A 311 3.59 21.70 0.81
C ILE A 311 2.47 22.39 0.03
N ILE A 312 1.21 22.25 0.43
CA ILE A 312 0.07 22.85 -0.26
C ILE A 312 0.20 24.37 -0.29
N SER A 313 0.40 24.99 0.87
CA SER A 313 0.50 26.45 1.00
C SER A 313 1.74 27.01 0.27
N SER A 314 2.93 26.47 0.53
CA SER A 314 4.16 26.97 -0.09
C SER A 314 4.18 26.79 -1.60
N SER A 315 3.75 25.63 -2.10
CA SER A 315 3.70 25.38 -3.55
C SER A 315 2.72 26.33 -4.23
N PHE A 316 1.57 26.59 -3.62
CA PHE A 316 0.56 27.47 -4.18
C PHE A 316 1.03 28.93 -4.19
N ILE A 317 1.68 29.39 -3.12
CA ILE A 317 2.28 30.74 -3.07
C ILE A 317 3.38 30.89 -4.13
N ILE A 318 4.27 29.91 -4.26
CA ILE A 318 5.33 29.93 -5.29
C ILE A 318 4.70 29.98 -6.68
N PHE A 319 3.67 29.15 -6.93
CA PHE A 319 2.93 29.17 -8.18
C PHE A 319 2.33 30.56 -8.47
N LEU A 320 1.65 31.18 -7.50
CA LEU A 320 1.07 32.53 -7.62
C LEU A 320 2.11 33.61 -7.93
N ILE A 321 3.28 33.54 -7.28
CA ILE A 321 4.40 34.47 -7.53
C ILE A 321 4.93 34.27 -8.95
N LEU A 322 5.18 33.02 -9.37
CA LEU A 322 5.69 32.70 -10.71
C LEU A 322 4.73 33.18 -11.81
N ILE A 323 3.42 32.91 -11.65
CA ILE A 323 2.43 33.39 -12.62
C ILE A 323 2.31 34.93 -12.60
N GLY A 324 2.46 35.58 -11.44
CA GLY A 324 2.45 37.03 -11.35
C GLY A 324 3.62 37.67 -12.10
N ILE A 325 4.83 37.14 -11.89
CA ILE A 325 6.07 37.59 -12.55
C ILE A 325 5.98 37.36 -14.06
N ILE A 326 5.67 36.14 -14.51
CA ILE A 326 5.62 35.83 -15.94
C ILE A 326 4.52 36.64 -16.64
N THR A 327 3.39 36.85 -15.96
CA THR A 327 2.28 37.61 -16.55
C THR A 327 2.66 39.07 -16.72
N LYS A 328 3.28 39.69 -15.70
CA LYS A 328 3.69 41.10 -15.73
C LYS A 328 4.84 41.37 -16.71
N TYR A 329 5.87 40.53 -16.71
CA TYR A 329 7.13 40.82 -17.43
C TYR A 329 7.26 40.15 -18.79
N TYR A 330 6.54 39.06 -19.05
CA TYR A 330 6.65 38.31 -20.31
C TYR A 330 5.35 38.31 -21.11
N ILE A 331 4.22 37.96 -20.51
CA ILE A 331 2.95 37.85 -21.23
C ILE A 331 2.38 39.22 -21.57
N TYR A 332 2.24 40.13 -20.59
CA TYR A 332 1.61 41.44 -20.78
C TYR A 332 2.29 42.33 -21.84
N PRO A 333 3.64 42.43 -21.89
CA PRO A 333 4.31 43.22 -22.93
C PRO A 333 4.10 42.70 -24.36
N ILE A 334 3.90 41.39 -24.52
CA ILE A 334 3.65 40.73 -25.81
C ILE A 334 2.16 40.84 -26.18
N ASP A 335 1.28 40.66 -25.20
CA ASP A 335 -0.16 40.59 -25.42
C ASP A 335 -0.75 41.96 -25.77
N LYS A 336 -0.18 43.06 -25.23
CA LYS A 336 -0.60 44.46 -25.46
C LYS A 336 -2.11 44.67 -25.43
N ASN A 337 -2.82 43.89 -24.61
CA ASN A 337 -4.28 43.87 -24.49
C ASN A 337 -5.07 43.48 -25.77
N ASN A 338 -4.40 42.96 -26.80
CA ASN A 338 -5.00 42.54 -28.07
C ASN A 338 -5.14 41.00 -28.19
N ASN A 339 -4.95 40.24 -27.10
CA ASN A 339 -4.92 38.76 -27.11
C ASN A 339 -3.93 38.17 -28.13
N LEU A 340 -2.81 38.84 -28.37
CA LEU A 340 -1.75 38.41 -29.30
C LEU A 340 -0.95 37.23 -28.75
N TYR A 341 -0.94 37.04 -27.43
CA TYR A 341 -0.20 35.95 -26.81
C TYR A 341 -0.91 34.61 -27.03
N SER A 342 -0.14 33.59 -27.44
CA SER A 342 -0.68 32.28 -27.75
C SER A 342 -1.33 31.62 -26.53
N TYR A 343 -2.62 31.25 -26.67
CA TYR A 343 -3.39 30.58 -25.62
C TYR A 343 -2.74 29.26 -25.20
N PHE A 344 -2.24 28.51 -26.19
CA PHE A 344 -1.49 27.28 -25.99
C PHE A 344 -0.21 27.50 -25.16
N ALA A 345 0.58 28.53 -25.52
CA ALA A 345 1.83 28.83 -24.83
C ALA A 345 1.56 29.22 -23.36
N LYS A 346 0.51 30.02 -23.14
CA LYS A 346 0.07 30.42 -21.79
C LYS A 346 -0.33 29.21 -20.95
N ALA A 347 -1.18 28.33 -21.50
CA ALA A 347 -1.62 27.14 -20.80
C ALA A 347 -0.46 26.18 -20.47
N SER A 348 0.46 25.99 -21.42
CA SER A 348 1.65 25.14 -21.24
C SER A 348 2.58 25.68 -20.15
N LEU A 349 2.85 26.99 -20.14
CA LEU A 349 3.68 27.63 -19.10
C LEU A 349 3.05 27.50 -17.71
N TYR A 350 1.74 27.71 -17.60
CA TYR A 350 1.05 27.62 -16.31
C TYR A 350 1.07 26.19 -15.77
N MET A 351 0.81 25.20 -16.63
CA MET A 351 0.94 23.78 -16.27
C MET A 351 2.35 23.42 -15.81
N LEU A 352 3.37 23.91 -16.53
CA LEU A 352 4.77 23.73 -16.13
C LEU A 352 5.03 24.30 -14.74
N PHE A 353 4.59 25.53 -14.46
CA PHE A 353 4.81 26.16 -13.15
C PHE A 353 4.04 25.49 -12.01
N ILE A 354 2.83 24.99 -12.24
CA ILE A 354 2.11 24.17 -11.25
C ILE A 354 2.95 22.93 -10.92
N CYS A 355 3.34 22.16 -11.93
CA CYS A 355 4.12 20.94 -11.76
C CYS A 355 5.47 21.21 -11.08
N ALA A 356 6.19 22.25 -11.50
CA ALA A 356 7.49 22.62 -10.95
C ALA A 356 7.38 23.07 -9.47
N SER A 357 6.38 23.88 -9.13
CA SER A 357 6.17 24.36 -7.76
C SER A 357 5.84 23.21 -6.81
N ILE A 358 4.97 22.29 -7.24
CA ILE A 358 4.63 21.09 -6.47
C ILE A 358 5.85 20.17 -6.33
N ALA A 359 6.54 19.87 -7.44
CA ALA A 359 7.69 18.97 -7.41
C ALA A 359 8.83 19.50 -6.53
N ALA A 360 9.13 20.81 -6.62
CA ALA A 360 10.18 21.44 -5.83
C ALA A 360 9.86 21.38 -4.33
N THR A 361 8.67 21.83 -3.92
CA THR A 361 8.26 21.87 -2.51
C THR A 361 8.11 20.47 -1.91
N ALA A 362 7.52 19.52 -2.63
CA ALA A 362 7.40 18.13 -2.18
C ALA A 362 8.78 17.48 -2.03
N SER A 363 9.69 17.69 -2.99
CA SER A 363 11.05 17.16 -2.92
C SER A 363 11.84 17.74 -1.74
N VAL A 364 11.75 19.06 -1.53
CA VAL A 364 12.38 19.73 -0.38
C VAL A 364 11.79 19.21 0.94
N ALA A 365 10.48 19.08 1.05
CA ALA A 365 9.82 18.56 2.24
C ALA A 365 10.25 17.13 2.58
N VAL A 366 10.25 16.23 1.59
CA VAL A 366 10.70 14.84 1.76
C VAL A 366 12.19 14.79 2.13
N PHE A 367 13.02 15.61 1.49
CA PHE A 367 14.44 15.68 1.80
C PHE A 367 14.71 16.17 3.23
N LEU A 368 14.07 17.26 3.66
CA LEU A 368 14.18 17.80 5.00
C LEU A 368 13.69 16.81 6.05
N ASN A 369 12.58 16.14 5.79
CA ASN A 369 12.04 15.11 6.69
C ASN A 369 13.02 13.93 6.85
N ARG A 370 13.60 13.44 5.74
CA ARG A 370 14.62 12.37 5.80
C ARG A 370 15.86 12.81 6.56
N ARG A 371 16.33 14.05 6.35
CA ARG A 371 17.49 14.60 7.06
C ARG A 371 17.23 14.73 8.56
N LYS A 372 16.01 15.11 8.94
CA LYS A 372 15.57 15.18 10.34
C LYS A 372 15.62 13.79 11.00
N ILE A 373 15.03 12.78 10.36
CA ILE A 373 15.04 11.39 10.87
C ILE A 373 16.48 10.90 11.07
N VAL A 374 17.36 11.07 10.07
CA VAL A 374 18.77 10.64 10.18
C VAL A 374 19.50 11.34 11.34
N ARG A 375 19.21 12.62 11.58
CA ARG A 375 19.79 13.37 12.70
C ARG A 375 19.29 12.86 14.05
N GLU A 376 17.99 12.59 14.16
CA GLU A 376 17.37 12.03 15.38
C GLU A 376 17.93 10.64 15.69
N THR A 377 18.05 9.75 14.68
CA THR A 377 18.66 8.42 14.85
C THR A 377 20.11 8.51 15.33
N ARG A 378 20.92 9.41 14.76
CA ARG A 378 22.31 9.62 15.20
C ARG A 378 22.39 10.16 16.62
N GLN A 379 21.46 11.03 17.02
CA GLN A 379 21.44 11.58 18.37
C GLN A 379 21.09 10.50 19.41
N ILE A 380 20.13 9.62 19.10
CA ILE A 380 19.79 8.46 19.93
C ILE A 380 21.01 7.53 20.08
N GLN A 381 21.67 7.18 18.97
CA GLN A 381 22.88 6.34 18.97
C GLN A 381 24.08 6.97 19.71
N ASN A 382 24.14 8.29 19.83
CA ASN A 382 25.20 8.97 20.57
C ASN A 382 24.88 9.15 22.05
N MET A 383 23.59 9.10 22.44
CA MET A 383 23.13 9.18 23.83
C MET A 383 23.12 7.81 24.51
N GLU A 384 22.81 6.75 23.75
CA GLU A 384 23.12 5.38 24.12
C GLU A 384 24.62 5.18 23.87
N GLY A 385 25.46 5.33 24.92
CA GLY A 385 26.90 5.08 24.81
C GLY A 385 27.22 3.72 24.18
N PRO A 386 28.47 3.45 23.75
CA PRO A 386 28.80 2.24 22.99
C PRO A 386 28.43 0.97 23.78
N THR A 387 27.25 0.43 23.50
CA THR A 387 26.83 -0.93 23.89
C THR A 387 27.89 -1.88 23.33
N PRO A 388 28.39 -2.87 24.10
CA PRO A 388 29.49 -3.70 23.65
C PRO A 388 29.12 -4.33 22.32
N THR A 389 30.09 -4.29 21.41
CA THR A 389 30.07 -4.71 20.01
C THR A 389 29.48 -6.12 19.85
N GLY A 390 28.16 -6.21 19.87
CA GLY A 390 27.41 -7.29 19.25
C GLY A 390 27.20 -6.87 17.81
N THR A 391 27.99 -7.42 16.90
CA THR A 391 27.76 -7.26 15.46
C THR A 391 26.30 -7.62 15.13
N PRO A 392 25.59 -6.85 14.27
CA PRO A 392 24.23 -7.22 13.85
C PRO A 392 24.17 -8.61 13.22
N GLU A 393 25.30 -9.13 12.74
CA GLU A 393 25.47 -10.46 12.17
C GLU A 393 25.18 -11.60 13.17
N THR A 394 25.40 -11.41 14.48
CA THR A 394 25.24 -12.49 15.47
C THR A 394 23.79 -12.83 15.82
N TRP A 395 22.84 -11.92 15.57
CA TRP A 395 21.41 -12.23 15.72
C TRP A 395 20.80 -12.87 14.46
N PHE A 396 21.44 -12.72 13.31
CA PHE A 396 21.00 -13.36 12.06
C PHE A 396 21.65 -14.73 11.81
N HIS A 397 22.82 -15.02 12.41
CA HIS A 397 23.50 -16.31 12.21
C HIS A 397 23.02 -17.48 13.08
N ASN A 398 22.18 -17.25 14.09
CA ASN A 398 21.55 -18.35 14.83
C ASN A 398 20.24 -18.86 14.19
N ALA A 399 19.87 -18.35 13.01
CA ALA A 399 18.73 -18.84 12.24
C ALA A 399 19.08 -20.01 11.29
N ASP A 400 20.34 -20.45 11.27
CA ASP A 400 20.79 -21.65 10.51
C ASP A 400 20.53 -22.97 11.27
N ARG A 401 19.91 -22.93 12.46
CA ARG A 401 19.22 -24.10 12.98
C ARG A 401 17.85 -24.16 12.33
N GLU A 402 17.68 -25.11 11.42
CA GLU A 402 16.39 -25.71 11.10
C GLU A 402 15.75 -26.22 12.40
N ILE A 403 15.10 -25.33 13.14
CA ILE A 403 14.24 -25.72 14.25
C ILE A 403 12.89 -26.04 13.61
N GLU A 404 12.82 -27.23 13.02
CA GLU A 404 11.56 -27.95 12.89
C GLU A 404 11.01 -28.16 14.31
N SER A 405 10.13 -27.25 14.74
CA SER A 405 9.34 -27.41 15.95
C SER A 405 7.86 -27.39 15.55
N PRO A 406 7.05 -28.34 16.01
CA PRO A 406 5.66 -28.47 15.58
C PRO A 406 4.80 -27.38 16.26
N PRO A 407 4.12 -26.47 15.52
CA PRO A 407 3.31 -25.43 16.12
C PRO A 407 1.83 -25.78 15.95
N GLN A 408 1.31 -26.81 16.63
CA GLN A 408 -0.07 -27.25 16.32
C GLN A 408 -1.00 -27.49 17.51
N GLN A 409 -0.55 -27.95 18.68
CA GLN A 409 -1.49 -28.45 19.69
C GLN A 409 -2.42 -27.36 20.30
N SER A 410 -1.88 -26.24 20.82
CA SER A 410 -2.73 -25.21 21.45
C SER A 410 -3.63 -24.42 20.49
N PHE A 411 -3.25 -24.36 19.20
CA PHE A 411 -4.02 -23.68 18.16
C PHE A 411 -5.20 -24.54 17.67
N LEU A 412 -5.01 -25.87 17.63
CA LEU A 412 -6.04 -26.84 17.29
C LEU A 412 -7.17 -26.86 18.34
N ASP A 413 -6.84 -26.70 19.61
CA ASP A 413 -7.82 -26.73 20.70
C ASP A 413 -8.80 -25.54 20.67
N ALA A 414 -8.36 -24.38 20.14
CA ALA A 414 -9.18 -23.17 20.00
C ALA A 414 -9.99 -23.12 18.67
N THR A 415 -9.75 -24.07 17.77
CA THR A 415 -10.27 -24.04 16.39
C THR A 415 -11.28 -25.15 16.14
N ASN A 416 -12.55 -24.77 16.01
CA ASN A 416 -13.61 -25.67 15.57
C ASN A 416 -13.70 -25.70 14.05
N ILE A 417 -13.42 -26.85 13.44
CA ILE A 417 -13.45 -27.04 11.99
C ILE A 417 -14.74 -27.75 11.56
N HIS A 418 -15.45 -27.17 10.60
CA HIS A 418 -16.69 -27.69 10.04
C HIS A 418 -16.54 -27.93 8.54
N TYR A 419 -16.59 -29.21 8.11
CA TYR A 419 -16.53 -29.60 6.71
C TYR A 419 -17.91 -29.64 6.05
N GLY A 420 -17.98 -29.39 4.75
CA GLY A 420 -19.20 -29.46 3.93
C GLY A 420 -20.30 -28.46 4.29
N LYS A 421 -20.07 -27.53 5.23
CA LYS A 421 -21.09 -26.65 5.80
C LYS A 421 -20.77 -25.19 5.54
N ARG A 422 -21.82 -24.37 5.46
CA ARG A 422 -21.72 -22.91 5.46
C ARG A 422 -21.98 -22.39 6.87
N PRO A 423 -21.36 -21.27 7.28
CA PRO A 423 -21.66 -20.64 8.56
C PRO A 423 -23.13 -20.19 8.59
N ASP A 424 -23.89 -20.66 9.57
CA ASP A 424 -25.21 -20.12 9.85
C ASP A 424 -25.07 -18.88 10.73
N LEU A 425 -24.96 -17.72 10.07
CA LEU A 425 -24.78 -16.45 10.75
C LEU A 425 -26.04 -16.01 11.51
N LYS A 426 -27.24 -16.48 11.12
CA LYS A 426 -28.48 -16.08 11.78
C LYS A 426 -28.57 -16.66 13.19
N SER A 427 -28.23 -17.94 13.37
CA SER A 427 -28.22 -18.53 14.72
C SER A 427 -27.08 -17.99 15.59
N LYS A 428 -25.96 -17.57 15.01
CA LYS A 428 -24.76 -17.15 15.75
C LYS A 428 -24.67 -15.65 16.08
N LEU A 429 -25.39 -14.80 15.36
CA LEU A 429 -25.39 -13.35 15.56
C LEU A 429 -26.65 -12.82 16.25
N VAL A 430 -27.58 -13.69 16.64
CA VAL A 430 -28.70 -13.30 17.50
C VAL A 430 -28.17 -13.17 18.92
N PHE A 431 -27.93 -11.93 19.33
CA PHE A 431 -27.66 -11.59 20.71
C PHE A 431 -28.99 -11.20 21.37
N PRO A 432 -29.28 -11.70 22.59
CA PRO A 432 -30.45 -11.28 23.36
C PRO A 432 -30.39 -9.80 23.75
#